data_AF-A0A941SK23-F1
#
_entry.id   AF-A0A941SK23-F1
#
_cell.length_a   1.000
_cell.length_b   1.000
_cell.length_c   1.000
_cell.angle_alpha   90.00
_cell.angle_beta   90.00
_cell.angle_gamma   90.00
#
_symmetry.space_group_name_H-M   'P 1'
#
loop_
_entity.id
_entity.type
_entity.pdbx_description
1 polymer ?
#
loop_
_entity_poly.entity_id
_entity_poly.type
_entity_poly.pdbx_seq_one_letter_code
_entity_poly.pdbx_strand_id
1 'polypeptide(L)'
;IAVYGSAPDYPEHDAAHWDLQPAMTLAAKLIDTQQLAAGDTVGYGSTFVADAAMRIGIVACGYADGYPRHCSTGTPVLVDGVRTRMVGRVSMDMITVDLTPVPHAGFGSEVTLWGRAGDGALLSIDEVAHAGGTVGYELMCALALRVPVAVD
;
A
#
# COMPACT_ATOMS: atom_id res chain seq x y z
N ILE A 1 17.81 -10.95 0.59
CA ILE A 1 16.46 -10.57 0.11
C ILE A 1 15.58 -11.80 -0.10
N ALA A 2 16.03 -12.81 -0.84
CA ALA A 2 15.27 -14.06 -1.06
C ALA A 2 14.82 -14.77 0.22
N VAL A 3 15.66 -14.84 1.27
CA VAL A 3 15.29 -15.40 2.59
C VAL A 3 14.05 -14.73 3.21
N TYR A 4 13.77 -13.48 2.86
CA TYR A 4 12.61 -12.72 3.36
C TYR A 4 11.44 -12.68 2.36
N GLY A 5 11.52 -13.43 1.26
CA GLY A 5 10.40 -13.61 0.33
C GLY A 5 10.27 -12.60 -0.80
N SER A 6 11.33 -11.84 -1.11
CA SER A 6 11.36 -10.90 -2.25
C SER A 6 12.29 -11.42 -3.34
N ALA A 7 11.85 -11.29 -4.59
CA ALA A 7 12.57 -11.76 -5.77
C ALA A 7 13.82 -10.89 -6.02
N PRO A 8 14.97 -11.49 -6.33
CA PRO A 8 16.21 -10.74 -6.55
C PRO A 8 16.24 -9.97 -7.87
N ASP A 9 15.35 -10.27 -8.81
CA ASP A 9 15.38 -9.84 -10.22
C ASP A 9 14.02 -9.37 -10.77
N TYR A 10 13.08 -9.02 -9.89
CA TYR A 10 11.79 -8.44 -10.33
C TYR A 10 12.02 -7.19 -11.20
N PRO A 11 11.31 -7.02 -12.33
CA PRO A 11 10.12 -7.75 -12.78
C PRO A 11 10.40 -8.93 -13.73
N GLU A 12 11.65 -9.37 -13.92
CA GLU A 12 11.95 -10.53 -14.78
C GLU A 12 11.31 -11.80 -14.23
N HIS A 13 11.42 -12.00 -12.92
CA HIS A 13 10.75 -13.07 -12.19
C HIS A 13 10.12 -12.54 -10.90
N ASP A 14 9.04 -13.19 -10.46
CA ASP A 14 8.39 -12.91 -9.19
C ASP A 14 8.82 -13.90 -8.10
N ALA A 15 8.33 -13.68 -6.87
CA ALA A 15 8.63 -14.57 -5.74
C ALA A 15 8.17 -16.02 -5.99
N ALA A 16 7.10 -16.22 -6.78
CA ALA A 16 6.56 -17.55 -7.06
C ALA A 16 7.48 -18.36 -7.99
N HIS A 17 8.12 -17.71 -8.97
CA HIS A 17 9.15 -18.35 -9.81
C HIS A 17 10.27 -19.00 -8.97
N TRP A 18 10.64 -18.35 -7.88
CA TRP A 18 11.72 -18.77 -6.98
C TRP A 18 11.23 -19.62 -5.79
N ASP A 19 9.95 -19.98 -5.74
CA ASP A 19 9.27 -20.66 -4.62
C ASP A 19 9.50 -19.95 -3.26
N LEU A 20 9.50 -18.62 -3.28
CA LEU A 20 9.74 -17.79 -2.11
C LEU A 20 8.43 -17.46 -1.39
N GLN A 21 8.49 -17.50 -0.06
CA GLN A 21 7.37 -17.13 0.80
C GLN A 21 7.65 -15.77 1.48
N PRO A 22 6.71 -14.81 1.44
CA PRO A 22 6.86 -13.50 2.08
C PRO A 22 6.98 -13.65 3.59
N ALA A 23 8.04 -13.06 4.17
CA ALA A 23 8.29 -13.11 5.61
C ALA A 23 7.79 -11.88 6.38
N MET A 24 7.30 -10.85 5.69
CA MET A 24 6.88 -9.59 6.27
C MET A 24 5.55 -9.12 5.68
N THR A 25 4.65 -8.73 6.56
CA THR A 25 3.43 -7.98 6.23
C THR A 25 3.52 -6.60 6.87
N LEU A 26 3.34 -5.53 6.08
CA LEU A 26 3.00 -4.21 6.61
C LEU A 26 1.51 -3.97 6.40
N ALA A 27 0.80 -3.80 7.51
CA ALA A 27 -0.63 -3.49 7.50
C ALA A 27 -0.94 -2.31 8.41
N ALA A 28 -1.99 -1.59 8.06
CA ALA A 28 -2.55 -0.47 8.78
C ALA A 28 -4.08 -0.55 8.77
N LYS A 29 -4.75 0.51 9.23
CA LYS A 29 -6.21 0.61 9.21
C LYS A 29 -6.68 1.87 8.53
N LEU A 30 -7.87 1.80 7.95
CA LEU A 30 -8.61 3.01 7.60
C LEU A 30 -9.00 3.77 8.86
N ILE A 31 -8.72 5.07 8.88
CA ILE A 31 -9.07 6.00 9.96
C ILE A 31 -10.17 6.99 9.57
N ASP A 32 -10.46 7.12 8.27
CA ASP A 32 -11.54 7.94 7.75
C ASP A 32 -11.90 7.50 6.32
N THR A 33 -13.09 7.91 5.84
CA THR A 33 -13.48 7.75 4.43
C THR A 33 -14.16 9.00 3.92
N GLN A 34 -13.89 9.38 2.68
CA GLN A 34 -14.40 10.62 2.07
C GLN A 34 -15.01 10.33 0.70
N GLN A 35 -15.95 11.19 0.30
CA GLN A 35 -16.53 11.19 -1.03
C GLN A 35 -15.90 12.32 -1.84
N LEU A 36 -15.48 12.02 -3.05
CA LEU A 36 -14.98 12.99 -4.02
C LEU A 36 -16.01 13.17 -5.13
N ALA A 37 -16.21 14.40 -5.57
CA ALA A 37 -16.84 14.73 -6.84
C ALA A 37 -15.81 14.79 -7.96
N ALA A 38 -16.27 14.73 -9.22
CA ALA A 38 -15.41 14.97 -10.36
C ALA A 38 -14.78 16.39 -10.26
N GLY A 39 -13.47 16.48 -10.45
CA GLY A 39 -12.68 17.70 -10.30
C GLY A 39 -12.07 17.91 -8.91
N ASP A 40 -12.49 17.17 -7.88
CA ASP A 40 -11.85 17.23 -6.56
C ASP A 40 -10.41 16.69 -6.63
N THR A 41 -9.53 17.25 -5.80
CA THR A 41 -8.10 16.90 -5.79
C THR A 41 -7.66 16.28 -4.48
N VAL A 42 -6.69 15.36 -4.54
CA VAL A 42 -6.17 14.64 -3.36
C VAL A 42 -4.67 14.86 -3.19
N GLY A 43 -4.27 15.11 -1.94
CA GLY A 43 -2.87 15.12 -1.50
C GLY A 43 -2.10 16.39 -1.84
N TYR A 44 -0.82 16.42 -1.43
CA TYR A 44 0.06 17.57 -1.62
C TYR A 44 0.28 17.90 -3.10
N GLY A 45 0.11 19.17 -3.45
CA GLY A 45 0.31 19.67 -4.81
C GLY A 45 -0.79 19.27 -5.79
N SER A 46 -1.92 18.73 -5.30
CA SER A 46 -3.10 18.39 -6.10
C SER A 46 -2.76 17.51 -7.31
N THR A 47 -1.84 16.55 -7.13
CA THR A 47 -1.34 15.70 -8.22
C THR A 47 -2.34 14.66 -8.71
N PHE A 48 -3.37 14.38 -7.92
CA PHE A 48 -4.53 13.60 -8.35
C PHE A 48 -5.75 14.50 -8.45
N VAL A 49 -6.49 14.34 -9.56
CA VAL A 49 -7.79 14.96 -9.81
C VAL A 49 -8.77 13.84 -10.12
N ALA A 50 -9.87 13.78 -9.39
CA ALA A 50 -10.91 12.79 -9.62
C ALA A 50 -11.60 13.05 -10.97
N ASP A 51 -11.65 12.04 -11.84
CA ASP A 51 -12.32 12.09 -13.14
C ASP A 51 -13.84 11.86 -13.04
N ALA A 52 -14.26 11.15 -11.99
CA ALA A 52 -15.64 10.87 -11.66
C ALA A 52 -15.86 10.92 -10.13
N ALA A 53 -17.13 10.86 -9.72
CA ALA A 53 -17.45 10.70 -8.31
C ALA A 53 -16.89 9.36 -7.79
N MET A 54 -16.13 9.40 -6.71
CA MET A 54 -15.51 8.21 -6.14
C MET A 54 -15.36 8.30 -4.62
N ARG A 55 -15.21 7.16 -3.98
CA ARG A 55 -14.98 7.06 -2.54
C ARG A 55 -13.52 6.75 -2.26
N ILE A 56 -12.92 7.46 -1.31
CA ILE A 56 -11.54 7.24 -0.88
C ILE A 56 -11.47 6.90 0.62
N GLY A 57 -10.41 6.19 0.99
CA GLY A 57 -10.08 5.85 2.37
C GLY A 57 -8.79 6.53 2.80
N ILE A 58 -8.72 6.95 4.06
CA ILE A 58 -7.52 7.50 4.67
C ILE A 58 -6.91 6.43 5.56
N VAL A 59 -5.67 6.04 5.28
CA VAL A 59 -4.92 4.98 5.95
C VAL A 59 -3.98 5.60 6.98
N ALA A 60 -3.89 5.04 8.18
CA ALA A 60 -2.93 5.44 9.21
C ALA A 60 -1.52 4.87 8.94
N CYS A 61 -0.90 5.31 7.86
CA CYS A 61 0.49 5.03 7.53
C CYS A 61 1.01 6.11 6.58
N GLY A 62 2.26 6.51 6.73
CA GLY A 62 2.92 7.45 5.82
C GLY A 62 4.43 7.31 5.83
N TYR A 63 5.13 8.33 5.32
CA TYR A 63 6.58 8.23 5.20
C TYR A 63 7.32 8.27 6.54
N ALA A 64 6.70 8.72 7.63
CA ALA A 64 7.30 8.63 8.96
C ALA A 64 7.21 7.20 9.55
N ASP A 65 6.44 6.30 8.93
CA ASP A 65 6.42 4.86 9.22
C ASP A 65 7.42 4.08 8.36
N GLY A 66 8.06 4.73 7.39
CA GLY A 66 8.95 4.10 6.42
C GLY A 66 8.30 3.85 5.05
N TYR A 67 7.02 4.20 4.86
CA TYR A 67 6.39 4.03 3.55
C TYR A 67 6.98 5.00 2.51
N PRO A 68 7.38 4.56 1.30
CA PRO A 68 8.17 5.41 0.41
C PRO A 68 7.39 6.62 -0.08
N ARG A 69 7.92 7.83 0.19
CA ARG A 69 7.26 9.09 -0.20
C ARG A 69 7.07 9.27 -1.71
N HIS A 70 7.86 8.55 -2.51
CA HIS A 70 7.79 8.60 -3.97
C HIS A 70 6.68 7.70 -4.55
N CYS A 71 6.09 6.79 -3.77
CA CYS A 71 4.87 6.09 -4.17
C CYS A 71 3.74 7.09 -4.43
N SER A 72 2.90 6.81 -5.41
CA SER A 72 1.90 7.77 -5.90
C SER A 72 0.65 7.06 -6.40
N THR A 73 -0.25 7.79 -7.05
CA THR A 73 -1.48 7.23 -7.64
C THR A 73 -1.16 5.99 -8.48
N GLY A 74 -1.86 4.89 -8.20
CA GLY A 74 -1.67 3.62 -8.90
C GLY A 74 -0.80 2.60 -8.17
N THR A 75 -0.03 2.98 -7.15
CA THR A 75 0.67 2.01 -6.28
C THR A 75 -0.36 1.06 -5.65
N PRO A 76 -0.19 -0.26 -5.76
CA PRO A 76 -1.19 -1.22 -5.32
C PRO A 76 -1.25 -1.35 -3.80
N VAL A 77 -2.45 -1.63 -3.30
CA VAL A 77 -2.75 -1.93 -1.89
C VAL A 77 -3.88 -2.96 -1.82
N LEU A 78 -4.03 -3.64 -0.69
CA LEU A 78 -5.26 -4.40 -0.39
C LEU A 78 -6.05 -3.67 0.70
N VAL A 79 -7.37 -3.60 0.54
CA VAL A 79 -8.30 -3.15 1.59
C VAL A 79 -9.27 -4.29 1.86
N ASP A 80 -9.29 -4.80 3.08
CA ASP A 80 -10.03 -6.01 3.47
C ASP A 80 -9.81 -7.17 2.47
N GLY A 81 -8.54 -7.39 2.08
CA GLY A 81 -8.13 -8.42 1.11
C GLY A 81 -8.40 -8.07 -0.37
N VAL A 82 -9.24 -7.07 -0.64
CA VAL A 82 -9.57 -6.66 -2.01
C VAL A 82 -8.52 -5.70 -2.57
N ARG A 83 -7.98 -6.06 -3.73
CA ARG A 83 -6.97 -5.27 -4.42
C ARG A 83 -7.53 -3.95 -4.95
N THR A 84 -6.84 -2.87 -4.63
CA THR A 84 -7.11 -1.51 -5.12
C THR A 84 -5.79 -0.74 -5.29
N ARG A 85 -5.84 0.60 -5.28
CA ARG A 85 -4.69 1.48 -5.50
C ARG A 85 -4.66 2.66 -4.55
N MET A 86 -3.47 3.21 -4.35
CA MET A 86 -3.27 4.54 -3.80
C MET A 86 -3.79 5.62 -4.74
N VAL A 87 -4.18 6.75 -4.15
CA VAL A 87 -4.65 7.96 -4.82
C VAL A 87 -3.92 9.17 -4.23
N GLY A 88 -3.25 9.96 -5.06
CA GLY A 88 -2.48 11.11 -4.60
C GLY A 88 -1.10 10.72 -4.04
N ARG A 89 -0.56 11.56 -3.15
CA ARG A 89 0.79 11.41 -2.59
C ARG A 89 0.76 10.89 -1.16
N VAL A 90 1.81 10.14 -0.81
CA VAL A 90 2.13 9.77 0.58
C VAL A 90 2.40 11.03 1.41
N SER A 91 1.70 11.17 2.53
CA SER A 91 1.92 12.20 3.56
C SER A 91 2.78 11.66 4.71
N MET A 92 3.07 12.48 5.72
CA MET A 92 3.88 12.03 6.86
C MET A 92 3.26 10.83 7.57
N ASP A 93 1.95 10.88 7.77
CA ASP A 93 1.20 9.94 8.61
C ASP A 93 0.04 9.26 7.90
N MET A 94 -0.20 9.62 6.63
CA MET A 94 -1.39 9.20 5.90
C MET A 94 -1.10 8.85 4.44
N ILE A 95 -1.81 7.83 3.98
CA ILE A 95 -1.95 7.42 2.58
C ILE A 95 -3.44 7.46 2.25
N THR A 96 -3.77 7.83 1.03
CA THR A 96 -5.15 7.78 0.53
C THR A 96 -5.28 6.65 -0.48
N VAL A 97 -6.37 5.88 -0.38
CA VAL A 97 -6.64 4.71 -1.23
C VAL A 97 -8.03 4.79 -1.87
N ASP A 98 -8.17 4.20 -3.04
CA ASP A 98 -9.44 4.09 -3.76
C ASP A 98 -10.32 2.99 -3.14
N LEU A 99 -11.54 3.33 -2.72
CA LEU A 99 -12.50 2.38 -2.13
C LEU A 99 -13.57 1.93 -3.12
N THR A 100 -13.50 2.34 -4.38
CA THR A 100 -14.47 1.93 -5.42
C THR A 100 -14.59 0.41 -5.55
N PRO A 101 -13.49 -0.38 -5.52
CA PRO A 101 -13.58 -1.84 -5.57
C PRO A 101 -14.09 -2.47 -4.26
N VAL A 102 -14.15 -1.72 -3.16
CA VAL A 102 -14.38 -2.23 -1.80
C VAL A 102 -15.46 -1.40 -1.09
N PRO A 103 -16.71 -1.40 -1.58
CA PRO A 103 -17.74 -0.44 -1.16
C PRO A 103 -18.12 -0.55 0.31
N HIS A 104 -17.89 -1.71 0.94
CA HIS A 104 -18.20 -1.97 2.35
C HIS A 104 -17.09 -1.54 3.32
N ALA A 105 -15.87 -1.26 2.83
CA ALA A 105 -14.75 -0.86 3.68
C ALA A 105 -15.06 0.46 4.42
N GLY A 106 -14.58 0.60 5.64
CA GLY A 106 -14.87 1.76 6.49
C GLY A 106 -13.84 1.92 7.59
N PHE A 107 -14.16 2.73 8.61
CA PHE A 107 -13.27 2.90 9.76
C PHE A 107 -12.87 1.54 10.35
N GLY A 108 -11.56 1.32 10.51
CA GLY A 108 -11.01 0.11 11.08
C GLY A 108 -10.76 -1.05 10.10
N SER A 109 -11.23 -0.96 8.85
CA SER A 109 -10.89 -1.93 7.79
C SER A 109 -9.39 -2.09 7.66
N GLU A 110 -8.95 -3.33 7.42
CA GLU A 110 -7.53 -3.66 7.24
C GLU A 110 -7.04 -3.09 5.91
N VAL A 111 -5.84 -2.50 5.93
CA VAL A 111 -5.14 -2.08 4.73
C VAL A 111 -3.77 -2.73 4.70
N THR A 112 -3.57 -3.70 3.82
CA THR A 112 -2.28 -4.34 3.60
C THR A 112 -1.50 -3.54 2.56
N LEU A 113 -0.37 -3.00 2.99
CA LEU A 113 0.54 -2.21 2.15
C LEU A 113 1.56 -3.09 1.42
N TRP A 114 1.92 -4.23 2.01
CA TRP A 114 2.52 -5.40 1.35
C TRP A 114 2.42 -6.60 2.29
N GLY A 115 2.58 -7.81 1.74
CA GLY A 115 2.46 -9.07 2.48
C GLY A 115 1.06 -9.67 2.42
N ARG A 116 0.73 -10.50 3.41
CA ARG A 116 -0.53 -11.24 3.47
C ARG A 116 -1.59 -10.49 4.27
N ALA A 117 -2.76 -10.28 3.67
CA ALA A 117 -3.96 -9.81 4.36
C ALA A 117 -4.56 -10.93 5.23
N GLY A 118 -5.48 -10.56 6.14
CA GLY A 118 -6.11 -11.51 7.06
C GLY A 118 -6.92 -12.64 6.40
N ASP A 119 -7.36 -12.45 5.15
CA ASP A 119 -8.05 -13.47 4.34
C ASP A 119 -7.10 -14.36 3.52
N GLY A 120 -5.79 -14.11 3.62
CA GLY A 120 -4.73 -14.82 2.90
C GLY A 120 -4.36 -14.22 1.54
N ALA A 121 -5.06 -13.17 1.07
CA ALA A 121 -4.68 -12.45 -0.14
C ALA A 121 -3.27 -11.89 0.01
N LEU A 122 -2.44 -12.04 -1.03
CA LEU A 122 -1.04 -11.65 -1.02
C LEU A 122 -0.81 -10.45 -1.93
N LEU A 123 -0.25 -9.38 -1.37
CA LEU A 123 0.33 -8.26 -2.11
C LEU A 123 1.85 -8.36 -2.09
N SER A 124 2.46 -8.55 -3.25
CA SER A 124 3.92 -8.62 -3.37
C SER A 124 4.57 -7.29 -3.03
N ILE A 125 5.59 -7.32 -2.17
CA ILE A 125 6.42 -6.14 -1.87
C ILE A 125 7.19 -5.66 -3.12
N ASP A 126 7.56 -6.56 -4.02
CA ASP A 126 8.30 -6.22 -5.24
C ASP A 126 7.42 -5.45 -6.22
N GLU A 127 6.13 -5.77 -6.26
CA GLU A 127 5.17 -5.04 -7.07
C GLU A 127 4.96 -3.61 -6.55
N VAL A 128 4.85 -3.44 -5.23
CA VAL A 128 4.74 -2.13 -4.58
C VAL A 128 6.01 -1.31 -4.81
N ALA A 129 7.18 -1.93 -4.64
CA ALA A 129 8.48 -1.30 -4.87
C ALA A 129 8.62 -0.85 -6.33
N HIS A 130 8.27 -1.71 -7.28
CA HIS A 130 8.32 -1.40 -8.70
C HIS A 130 7.39 -0.24 -9.07
N ALA A 131 6.17 -0.21 -8.53
CA ALA A 131 5.26 0.92 -8.69
C ALA A 131 5.81 2.24 -8.08
N GLY A 132 6.68 2.14 -7.07
CA GLY A 132 7.44 3.27 -6.52
C GLY A 132 8.73 3.62 -7.29
N GLY A 133 9.18 2.78 -8.23
CA GLY A 133 10.47 2.95 -8.91
C GLY A 133 11.67 2.59 -8.02
N THR A 134 11.50 1.64 -7.11
CA THR A 134 12.56 1.11 -6.24
C THR A 134 12.48 -0.44 -6.17
N VAL A 135 13.20 -1.07 -5.24
CA VAL A 135 13.30 -2.51 -5.02
C VAL A 135 12.77 -2.92 -3.63
N GLY A 136 12.26 -4.14 -3.51
CA GLY A 136 11.63 -4.63 -2.27
C GLY A 136 12.52 -4.53 -1.02
N TYR A 137 13.84 -4.66 -1.18
CA TYR A 137 14.79 -4.52 -0.07
C TYR A 137 14.78 -3.12 0.55
N GLU A 138 14.63 -2.06 -0.25
CA GLU A 138 14.53 -0.70 0.30
C GLU A 138 13.29 -0.55 1.16
N LEU A 139 12.16 -1.12 0.74
CA LEU A 139 10.91 -1.08 1.53
C LEU A 139 11.06 -1.84 2.85
N MET A 140 11.65 -3.04 2.83
CA MET A 140 11.87 -3.83 4.06
C MET A 140 12.77 -3.11 5.06
N CYS A 141 13.82 -2.46 4.58
CA CYS A 141 14.79 -1.78 5.43
C CYS A 141 14.36 -0.37 5.86
N ALA A 142 13.40 0.24 5.16
CA ALA A 142 12.92 1.59 5.47
C ALA A 142 11.95 1.66 6.65
N LEU A 143 11.47 0.52 7.16
CA LEU A 143 10.50 0.45 8.26
C LEU A 143 11.00 1.27 9.47
N ALA A 144 10.23 2.29 9.84
CA ALA A 144 10.62 3.21 10.91
C ALA A 144 10.25 2.68 12.29
N LEU A 145 10.92 3.21 13.33
CA LEU A 145 10.70 2.84 14.74
C LEU A 145 9.27 3.09 15.25
N ARG A 146 8.46 3.88 14.53
CA ARG A 146 7.05 4.12 14.88
C ARG A 146 6.18 2.88 14.66
N VAL A 147 6.60 1.97 13.78
CA VAL A 147 5.84 0.78 13.46
C VAL A 147 6.11 -0.30 14.52
N PRO A 148 5.08 -0.75 15.28
CA PRO A 148 5.25 -1.88 16.18
C PRO A 148 5.46 -3.17 15.37
N VAL A 149 6.42 -3.99 15.81
CA VAL A 149 6.73 -5.28 15.17
C VAL A 149 6.27 -6.41 16.07
N ALA A 150 5.49 -7.33 15.51
CA ALA A 150 5.14 -8.60 16.13
C ALA A 150 5.80 -9.74 15.35
N VAL A 151 6.20 -10.79 16.06
CA VAL A 151 6.74 -12.02 15.47
C VAL A 151 5.90 -13.16 16.02
N ASP A 152 5.32 -13.94 15.12
CA ASP A 152 4.53 -15.14 15.44
C ASP A 152 5.42 -16.35 15.79
#